data_AF-A0A644SPR0-F1
#
_entry.id   AF-A0A644SPR0-F1
#
_cell.length_a   1.000
_cell.length_b   1.000
_cell.length_c   1.000
_cell.angle_alpha   90.00
_cell.angle_beta   90.00
_cell.angle_gamma   90.00
#
_symmetry.space_group_name_H-M   'P 1'
#
loop_
_entity.id
_entity.type
_entity.pdbx_description
1 polymer ?
#
loop_
_entity_poly.entity_id
_entity_poly.type
_entity_poly.pdbx_seq_one_letter_code
_entity_poly.pdbx_strand_id
1 'polypeptide(L)'
;MRTEFFKSRIFFYIFLAIVSLDFVNGLLLVSKPTEIAGILVLKWLKLLISFSTFLMFFLKTNYNHQIFKIFIYFVGILMPLYILLYHIKELVFYGIHPISAEKLIENGFNLFFAIILLIFYNKYKIENNVQPNP
;
A
#
# COMPACT_ATOMS: atom_id res chain seq x y z
N MET A 1 0.07 9.87 -24.65
CA MET A 1 1.52 9.76 -24.36
C MET A 1 1.69 8.83 -23.17
N ARG A 2 2.29 7.65 -23.35
CA ARG A 2 2.41 6.65 -22.28
C ARG A 2 3.71 6.89 -21.50
N THR A 3 3.60 7.08 -20.20
CA THR A 3 4.74 7.19 -19.29
C THR A 3 5.25 5.78 -18.94
N GLU A 4 6.45 5.44 -19.37
CA GLU A 4 7.08 4.17 -19.02
C GLU A 4 7.67 4.26 -17.59
N PHE A 5 6.84 4.06 -16.56
CA PHE A 5 7.31 3.97 -15.17
C PHE A 5 7.94 2.62 -14.84
N PHE A 6 7.53 1.58 -15.57
CA PHE A 6 8.02 0.21 -15.39
C PHE A 6 8.41 -0.40 -16.74
N LYS A 7 9.51 -1.17 -16.75
CA LYS A 7 9.98 -1.91 -17.93
C LYS A 7 8.94 -2.93 -18.41
N SER A 8 8.19 -3.52 -17.47
CA SER A 8 7.16 -4.50 -17.75
C SER A 8 5.78 -3.85 -17.85
N ARG A 9 5.15 -3.96 -19.02
CA ARG A 9 3.77 -3.52 -19.27
C ARG A 9 2.76 -4.26 -18.40
N ILE A 10 2.99 -5.55 -18.19
CA ILE A 10 2.14 -6.42 -17.36
C ILE A 10 2.20 -5.95 -15.91
N PHE A 11 3.42 -5.70 -15.40
CA PHE A 11 3.59 -5.22 -14.04
C PHE A 11 2.93 -3.86 -13.81
N PHE A 12 3.03 -2.95 -14.78
CA PHE A 12 2.34 -1.66 -14.72
C PHE A 12 0.82 -1.83 -14.50
N TYR A 13 0.16 -2.68 -15.29
CA TYR A 13 -1.29 -2.86 -15.17
C TYR A 13 -1.70 -3.60 -13.90
N ILE A 14 -0.91 -4.60 -13.48
CA ILE A 14 -1.11 -5.28 -12.20
C ILE A 14 -1.03 -4.28 -11.05
N PHE A 15 0.02 -3.45 -11.04
CA PHE A 15 0.23 -2.49 -9.96
C PHE A 15 -0.84 -1.39 -9.96
N LEU A 16 -1.25 -0.92 -11.13
CA LEU A 16 -2.38 0.01 -11.28
C LEU A 16 -3.66 -0.60 -10.72
N ALA A 17 -3.97 -1.85 -11.05
CA ALA A 17 -5.18 -2.53 -10.58
C ALA A 17 -5.19 -2.65 -9.04
N ILE A 18 -4.05 -3.02 -8.45
CA ILE A 18 -3.90 -3.15 -6.99
C ILE A 18 -4.11 -1.79 -6.31
N VAL A 19 -3.41 -0.74 -6.77
CA VAL A 19 -3.53 0.60 -6.20
C VAL A 19 -4.96 1.14 -6.34
N SER A 20 -5.64 0.83 -7.46
CA SER A 20 -7.03 1.22 -7.69
C SER A 20 -7.98 0.52 -6.71
N LEU A 21 -7.82 -0.79 -6.50
CA LEU A 21 -8.60 -1.55 -5.52
C LEU A 21 -8.37 -1.04 -4.09
N ASP A 22 -7.12 -0.77 -3.72
CA ASP A 22 -6.80 -0.22 -2.40
C ASP A 22 -7.37 1.18 -2.17
N PHE A 23 -7.41 2.03 -3.22
CA PHE A 23 -8.05 3.33 -3.15
C PHE A 23 -9.57 3.21 -2.92
N VAL A 24 -10.26 2.37 -3.70
CA VAL A 24 -11.70 2.13 -3.55
C VAL A 24 -12.02 1.54 -2.17
N ASN A 25 -11.24 0.55 -1.72
CA ASN A 25 -11.37 -0.02 -0.39
C ASN A 25 -11.12 1.01 0.71
N GLY A 26 -10.14 1.90 0.52
CA GLY A 26 -9.86 3.02 1.42
C GLY A 26 -11.06 3.95 1.59
N LEU A 27 -11.74 4.30 0.50
CA LEU A 27 -12.96 5.12 0.54
C LEU A 27 -14.06 4.45 1.38
N LEU A 28 -14.29 3.15 1.16
CA LEU A 28 -15.28 2.36 1.90
C LEU A 28 -14.91 2.16 3.38
N LEU A 29 -13.62 2.15 3.71
CA LEU A 29 -13.11 1.97 5.07
C LEU A 29 -13.24 3.23 5.91
N VAL A 30 -13.03 4.40 5.31
CA VAL A 30 -13.14 5.71 5.95
C VAL A 30 -14.60 6.08 6.22
N SER A 31 -15.54 5.63 5.37
CA SER A 31 -16.97 5.84 5.60
C SER A 31 -17.55 5.04 6.77
N LYS A 32 -16.83 4.05 7.30
CA LYS A 32 -17.28 3.23 8.44
C LYS A 32 -16.92 3.89 9.77
N PRO A 33 -17.86 3.92 10.75
CA PRO A 33 -17.58 4.46 12.07
C PRO A 33 -16.42 3.71 12.73
N THR A 34 -15.55 4.45 13.43
CA THR A 34 -14.35 3.91 14.07
C THR A 34 -14.22 4.55 15.44
N GLU A 35 -14.19 3.72 16.50
CA GLU A 35 -14.18 4.20 17.89
C GLU A 35 -12.78 4.66 18.34
N ILE A 36 -11.72 4.13 17.71
CA ILE A 36 -10.33 4.43 18.08
C ILE A 36 -9.76 5.49 17.13
N ALA A 37 -9.47 6.69 17.66
CA ALA A 37 -8.92 7.80 16.90
C ALA A 37 -7.62 7.45 16.15
N GLY A 38 -6.75 6.62 16.73
CA GLY A 38 -5.52 6.17 16.06
C GLY A 38 -5.79 5.35 14.80
N ILE A 39 -6.80 4.49 14.81
CA ILE A 39 -7.21 3.69 13.63
C ILE A 39 -7.83 4.60 12.57
N LEU A 40 -8.59 5.62 12.99
CA LEU A 40 -9.18 6.61 12.08
C LEU A 40 -8.08 7.38 11.31
N VAL A 41 -7.04 7.85 12.00
CA VAL A 41 -5.89 8.53 11.36
C VAL A 41 -5.20 7.61 10.35
N LEU A 42 -4.97 6.35 10.71
CA LEU A 42 -4.35 5.37 9.80
C LEU A 42 -5.19 5.11 8.55
N LYS A 43 -6.52 5.04 8.68
CA LYS A 43 -7.44 4.88 7.53
C LYS A 43 -7.33 6.05 6.56
N TRP A 44 -7.33 7.28 7.07
CA TRP A 44 -7.18 8.49 6.25
C TRP A 44 -5.80 8.56 5.58
N LEU A 45 -4.74 8.21 6.31
CA LEU A 45 -3.38 8.20 5.77
C LEU A 45 -3.23 7.14 4.66
N LYS A 46 -3.81 5.94 4.86
CA LYS A 46 -3.89 4.90 3.81
C LYS A 46 -4.57 5.44 2.56
N LEU A 47 -5.73 6.08 2.72
CA LEU A 47 -6.51 6.63 1.61
C LEU A 47 -5.73 7.69 0.84
N LEU A 48 -5.10 8.63 1.55
CA LEU A 48 -4.32 9.71 0.95
C LEU A 48 -3.12 9.17 0.16
N ILE A 49 -2.40 8.19 0.72
CA ILE A 49 -1.28 7.55 0.04
C ILE A 49 -1.79 6.81 -1.20
N SER A 50 -2.84 6.00 -1.09
CA SER A 50 -3.41 5.24 -2.21
C SER A 50 -3.88 6.15 -3.35
N PHE A 51 -4.53 7.27 -3.01
CA PHE A 51 -4.96 8.27 -3.98
C PHE A 51 -3.77 8.94 -4.68
N SER A 52 -2.76 9.34 -3.90
CA SER A 52 -1.54 9.96 -4.44
C SER A 52 -0.84 9.01 -5.40
N THR A 53 -0.69 7.74 -5.02
CA THR A 53 -0.11 6.68 -5.85
C THR A 53 -0.91 6.44 -7.12
N PHE A 54 -2.24 6.45 -7.04
CA PHE A 54 -3.12 6.32 -8.19
C PHE A 54 -2.91 7.46 -9.19
N LEU A 55 -2.87 8.72 -8.72
CA LEU A 55 -2.63 9.88 -9.57
C LEU A 55 -1.26 9.82 -10.28
N MET A 56 -0.24 9.28 -9.62
CA MET A 56 1.10 9.15 -10.21
C MET A 56 1.16 8.20 -11.42
N PHE A 57 0.17 7.34 -11.64
CA PHE A 57 0.10 6.58 -12.89
C PHE A 57 -0.23 7.44 -14.11
N PHE A 58 -0.88 8.59 -13.90
CA PHE A 58 -1.32 9.50 -14.96
C PHE A 58 -0.47 10.76 -15.06
N LEU A 59 0.12 11.21 -13.95
CA LEU A 59 0.97 12.40 -13.87
C LEU A 59 2.45 12.02 -14.01
N LYS A 60 3.17 12.64 -14.95
CA LYS A 60 4.63 12.45 -15.09
C LYS A 60 5.35 13.38 -14.11
N THR A 61 5.74 12.89 -12.94
CA THR A 61 6.54 13.65 -11.98
C THR A 61 7.81 12.91 -11.58
N ASN A 62 8.79 13.66 -11.08
CA ASN A 62 10.04 13.08 -10.56
C ASN A 62 9.83 12.30 -9.25
N TYR A 63 8.68 12.46 -8.59
CA TYR A 63 8.37 11.86 -7.30
C TYR A 63 7.64 10.52 -7.40
N ASN A 64 7.27 10.06 -8.61
CA ASN A 64 6.42 8.88 -8.81
C ASN A 64 6.99 7.63 -8.12
N HIS A 65 8.29 7.38 -8.29
CA HIS A 65 8.96 6.24 -7.67
C HIS A 65 9.01 6.32 -6.15
N GLN A 66 9.17 7.52 -5.59
CA GLN A 66 9.13 7.69 -4.13
C GLN A 66 7.73 7.41 -3.61
N ILE A 67 6.69 7.89 -4.29
CA ILE A 67 5.29 7.66 -3.93
C ILE A 67 4.91 6.18 -4.06
N PHE A 68 5.34 5.49 -5.13
CA PHE A 68 5.15 4.03 -5.27
C PHE A 68 5.85 3.26 -4.15
N LYS A 69 7.05 3.68 -3.76
CA LYS A 69 7.77 3.09 -2.64
C LYS A 69 7.01 3.30 -1.33
N ILE A 70 6.58 4.53 -1.03
CA ILE A 70 5.78 4.86 0.16
C ILE A 70 4.51 4.00 0.22
N PHE A 71 3.82 3.82 -0.90
CA PHE A 71 2.65 2.94 -0.96
C PHE A 71 2.97 1.52 -0.51
N ILE A 72 4.01 0.90 -1.07
CA ILE A 72 4.37 -0.48 -0.74
C ILE A 72 4.75 -0.60 0.74
N TYR A 73 5.59 0.29 1.26
CA TYR A 73 6.03 0.22 2.66
C TYR A 73 4.91 0.55 3.65
N PHE A 74 4.13 1.59 3.40
CA PHE A 74 3.12 2.04 4.35
C PHE A 74 1.84 1.19 4.25
N VAL A 75 1.25 1.13 3.06
CA VAL A 75 -0.04 0.44 2.83
C VAL A 75 0.17 -1.07 2.82
N GLY A 76 1.21 -1.56 2.15
CA GLY A 76 1.46 -2.99 1.98
C GLY A 76 2.12 -3.67 3.17
N ILE A 77 2.99 -2.98 3.93
CA ILE A 77 3.76 -3.61 5.02
C ILE A 77 3.34 -3.06 6.38
N LEU A 78 3.52 -1.76 6.63
CA LEU A 78 3.36 -1.18 7.96
C LEU A 78 1.92 -1.32 8.49
N MET A 79 0.91 -1.06 7.65
CA MET A 79 -0.49 -1.14 8.06
C MET A 79 -0.93 -2.57 8.44
N PRO A 80 -0.79 -3.60 7.58
CA PRO A 80 -1.15 -4.96 7.96
C PRO A 80 -0.30 -5.49 9.13
N LEU A 81 0.98 -5.10 9.21
CA LEU A 81 1.81 -5.43 10.37
C LEU A 81 1.28 -4.81 11.66
N TYR A 82 0.90 -3.54 11.63
CA TYR A 82 0.30 -2.86 12.78
C TYR A 82 -0.99 -3.54 13.24
N ILE A 83 -1.87 -3.91 12.30
CA ILE A 83 -3.12 -4.62 12.60
C ILE A 83 -2.82 -5.97 13.26
N LEU A 84 -1.89 -6.75 12.71
CA LEU A 84 -1.49 -8.04 13.30
C LEU A 84 -0.92 -7.86 14.72
N LEU A 85 0.01 -6.91 14.91
CA LEU A 85 0.61 -6.64 16.22
C LEU A 85 -0.41 -6.16 17.25
N TYR A 86 -1.35 -5.30 16.84
CA TYR A 86 -2.43 -4.83 17.70
C TYR A 86 -3.27 -6.01 18.19
N HIS A 87 -3.67 -6.92 17.30
CA HIS A 87 -4.45 -8.09 17.69
C HIS A 87 -3.66 -9.11 18.53
N ILE A 88 -2.37 -9.30 18.27
CA ILE A 88 -1.50 -10.12 19.12
C ILE A 88 -1.42 -9.53 20.54
N LYS A 89 -1.25 -8.21 20.65
CA LYS A 89 -1.28 -7.51 21.95
C LYS A 89 -2.60 -7.77 22.68
N GLU A 90 -3.73 -7.58 22.00
CA GLU A 90 -5.05 -7.80 22.61
C GLU A 90 -5.21 -9.25 23.15
N LEU A 91 -4.73 -10.24 22.39
CA LEU A 91 -4.75 -11.65 22.80
C LEU A 91 -3.87 -11.90 24.03
N VAL A 92 -2.62 -11.43 24.01
CA VAL A 92 -1.62 -11.73 25.06
C VAL A 92 -1.93 -11.02 26.37
N PHE A 93 -2.37 -9.76 26.33
CA PHE A 93 -2.55 -8.95 27.53
C PHE A 93 -3.95 -9.02 28.13
N TYR A 94 -4.98 -9.24 27.30
CA TYR A 94 -6.37 -9.21 27.76
C TYR A 94 -7.09 -10.55 27.62
N GLY A 95 -6.46 -11.56 27.01
CA GLY A 95 -7.06 -12.90 26.82
C GLY A 95 -8.29 -12.91 25.91
N ILE A 96 -8.58 -11.80 25.24
CA ILE A 96 -9.70 -11.66 24.32
C ILE A 96 -9.26 -12.25 22.98
N HIS A 97 -10.01 -13.20 22.42
CA HIS A 97 -9.83 -13.64 21.03
C HIS A 97 -10.31 -12.52 20.08
N PRO A 98 -9.43 -11.72 19.45
CA PRO A 98 -9.87 -10.43 18.94
C PRO A 98 -9.97 -10.39 17.40
N ILE A 99 -9.59 -11.46 16.71
CA ILE A 99 -9.52 -11.50 15.24
C ILE A 99 -10.07 -12.82 14.70
N SER A 100 -10.92 -12.73 13.66
CA SER A 100 -11.30 -13.92 12.90
C SER A 100 -10.07 -14.47 12.18
N ALA A 101 -9.99 -15.80 12.03
CA ALA A 101 -8.94 -16.44 11.24
C ALA A 101 -8.86 -15.84 9.82
N GLU A 102 -10.00 -15.46 9.25
CA GLU A 102 -10.10 -14.75 7.97
C GLU A 102 -9.31 -13.43 7.95
N LYS A 103 -9.50 -12.54 8.93
CA LYS A 103 -8.76 -11.27 9.00
C LYS A 103 -7.26 -11.49 9.24
N LEU A 104 -6.88 -12.54 9.95
CA LEU A 104 -5.48 -12.87 10.19
C LEU A 104 -4.82 -13.35 8.89
N ILE A 105 -5.49 -14.22 8.13
CA ILE A 105 -5.06 -14.68 6.81
C ILE A 105 -5.00 -13.51 5.83
N GLU A 106 -6.00 -12.62 5.81
CA GLU A 106 -6.05 -11.45 4.94
C GLU A 106 -4.84 -10.53 5.17
N ASN A 107 -4.55 -10.16 6.42
CA ASN A 107 -3.42 -9.28 6.73
C ASN A 107 -2.07 -9.97 6.50
N GLY A 108 -1.96 -11.28 6.77
CA GLY A 108 -0.77 -12.05 6.45
C GLY A 108 -0.52 -12.15 4.94
N PHE A 109 -1.57 -12.38 4.16
CA PHE A 109 -1.50 -12.40 2.70
C PHE A 109 -1.12 -11.03 2.14
N ASN A 110 -1.71 -9.95 2.66
CA ASN A 110 -1.38 -8.58 2.26
C ASN A 110 0.12 -8.28 2.48
N LEU A 111 0.68 -8.70 3.62
CA LEU A 111 2.13 -8.59 3.90
C LEU A 111 2.98 -9.36 2.90
N PHE A 112 2.65 -10.64 2.67
CA PHE A 112 3.35 -11.48 1.71
C PHE A 112 3.31 -10.89 0.31
N PHE A 113 2.14 -10.40 -0.10
CA PHE A 113 1.94 -9.79 -1.40
C PHE A 113 2.67 -8.45 -1.55
N ALA A 114 2.75 -7.65 -0.48
CA ALA A 114 3.55 -6.42 -0.46
C ALA A 114 5.05 -6.68 -0.61
N ILE A 115 5.57 -7.77 -0.03
CA ILE A 115 6.96 -8.19 -0.23
C ILE A 115 7.20 -8.57 -1.70
N ILE A 116 6.28 -9.33 -2.30
CA ILE A 116 6.33 -9.67 -3.73
C ILE A 116 6.32 -8.39 -4.58
N LEU A 117 5.43 -7.45 -4.29
CA LEU A 117 5.36 -6.16 -4.97
C LEU A 117 6.66 -5.38 -4.84
N LEU A 118 7.28 -5.36 -3.66
CA LEU A 118 8.56 -4.69 -3.43
C LEU A 118 9.68 -5.29 -4.29
N ILE A 119 9.74 -6.63 -4.38
CA ILE A 119 10.72 -7.33 -5.21
C ILE A 119 10.52 -6.96 -6.68
N PHE A 120 9.29 -7.05 -7.18
CA PHE A 120 9.00 -6.72 -8.58
C PHE A 120 9.16 -5.23 -8.89
N TYR A 121 8.80 -4.36 -7.96
CA TYR A 121 9.03 -2.92 -8.06
C TYR A 121 10.51 -2.61 -8.25
N ASN A 122 11.37 -3.17 -7.40
CA ASN A 122 12.82 -2.97 -7.51
C ASN A 122 13.40 -3.57 -8.80
N LYS A 123 12.82 -4.67 -9.30
CA LYS A 123 13.24 -5.32 -10.55
C LYS A 123 12.83 -4.55 -11.81
N TYR A 124 11.62 -3.98 -11.83
CA TYR A 124 11.02 -3.41 -13.03
C TYR A 124 10.97 -1.89 -13.07
N LYS A 125 11.31 -1.18 -11.98
CA LYS A 125 11.39 0.30 -12.01
C LYS A 125 12.36 0.76 -13.11
N ILE A 126 11.95 1.81 -13.82
CA ILE A 126 12.85 2.51 -14.73
C ILE A 126 13.46 3.65 -13.92
N GLU A 127 14.71 3.49 -13.50
CA GLU A 127 15.47 4.62 -12.98
C GLU A 127 15.72 5.56 -14.16
N ASN A 128 15.01 6.69 -14.19
CA ASN A 128 15.43 7.79 -15.05
C ASN A 128 16.78 8.24 -14.51
N ASN A 129 17.86 7.74 -15.10
CA ASN A 129 19.16 8.38 -14.99
C ASN A 129 18.98 9.77 -15.58
N VAL A 130 18.72 10.74 -14.71
CA VAL A 130 19.01 12.13 -15.00
C VAL A 130 20.52 12.15 -15.16
N GLN A 131 21.01 12.02 -16.40
CA GLN A 131 22.38 12.42 -16.68
C GLN A 131 22.50 13.88 -16.17
N PRO A 132 23.48 14.19 -15.31
CA PRO A 132 23.85 15.58 -15.17
C PRO A 132 24.25 16.05 -16.57
N ASN A 133 23.58 17.09 -17.08
CA ASN A 133 23.98 17.70 -18.33
C ASN A 133 25.48 18.01 -18.28
N PRO A 134 26.21 17.83 -19.40
CA PRO A 134 27.64 18.10 -19.48
C PRO A 134 27.98 19.56 -19.19
#